data_AF-A0A1B8UIW3-F1
#
_entry.id   AF-A0A1B8UIW3-F1
#
_cell.length_a   1.000
_cell.length_b   1.000
_cell.length_c   1.000
_cell.angle_alpha   90.00
_cell.angle_beta   90.00
_cell.angle_gamma   90.00
#
_symmetry.space_group_name_H-M   'P 1'
#
loop_
_entity.id
_entity.type
_entity.pdbx_description
1 polymer ?
#
loop_
_entity_poly.entity_id
_entity_poly.type
_entity_poly.pdbx_seq_one_letter_code
_entity_poly.pdbx_strand_id
1 'polypeptide(L)'
;MLTPTKNLHEDKSIIKIGARILSILNSPHTVSSAWKSYIQVQERETNGKIRIQFDTFILAVDFLYIIGAIEYEDDLMWRVKND
;
A
#
# COMPACT_ATOMS: atom_id res chain seq x y z
N MET A 1 16.75 8.92 -21.67
CA MET A 1 15.39 9.39 -21.34
C MET A 1 14.53 8.16 -21.11
N LEU A 2 14.02 7.93 -19.89
CA LEU A 2 13.01 6.90 -19.66
C LEU A 2 11.71 7.38 -20.32
N THR A 3 11.51 6.99 -21.59
CA THR A 3 10.19 7.11 -22.20
C THR A 3 9.21 6.32 -21.33
N PRO A 4 8.03 6.87 -20.98
CA PRO A 4 6.99 6.12 -20.28
C PRO A 4 6.43 5.07 -21.24
N THR A 5 7.14 3.94 -21.34
CA THR A 5 6.76 2.81 -22.19
C THR A 5 5.47 2.23 -21.62
N LYS A 6 4.33 2.56 -22.22
CA LYS A 6 3.02 1.84 -22.40
C LYS A 6 2.49 0.82 -21.34
N ASN A 7 3.19 0.56 -20.24
CA ASN A 7 3.02 -0.61 -19.36
C ASN A 7 3.22 -0.29 -17.86
N LEU A 8 3.71 0.89 -17.48
CA LEU A 8 3.56 1.36 -16.10
C LEU A 8 2.18 2.01 -15.95
N HIS A 9 1.17 1.17 -15.80
CA HIS A 9 -0.14 1.63 -15.36
C HIS A 9 0.04 2.33 -14.00
N GLU A 10 -0.52 3.53 -13.85
CA GLU A 10 -0.44 4.38 -12.65
C GLU A 10 -0.71 3.66 -11.32
N ASP A 11 -1.52 2.59 -11.38
CA ASP A 11 -1.81 1.63 -10.30
C ASP A 11 -0.57 1.06 -9.63
N LYS A 12 0.58 1.03 -10.33
CA LYS A 12 1.84 0.47 -9.84
C LYS A 12 2.78 1.50 -9.19
N SER A 13 2.39 2.77 -9.15
CA SER A 13 3.20 3.78 -8.47
C SER A 13 3.19 3.56 -6.96
N ILE A 14 4.35 3.70 -6.31
CA ILE A 14 4.46 3.59 -4.84
C ILE A 14 3.53 4.57 -4.13
N ILE A 15 3.34 5.77 -4.70
CA ILE A 15 2.41 6.77 -4.15
C ILE A 15 0.97 6.25 -4.15
N LYS A 16 0.48 5.68 -5.26
CA LYS A 16 -0.90 5.15 -5.34
C LYS A 16 -1.10 3.92 -4.44
N ILE A 17 -0.09 3.06 -4.35
CA ILE A 17 -0.08 1.91 -3.44
C ILE A 17 -0.11 2.40 -1.98
N GLY A 18 0.77 3.33 -1.61
CA GLY A 18 0.84 3.91 -0.28
C GLY A 18 -0.44 4.63 0.14
N ALA A 19 -1.03 5.44 -0.74
CA ALA A 19 -2.32 6.10 -0.48
C ALA A 19 -3.43 5.08 -0.16
N ARG A 20 -3.44 3.94 -0.87
CA ARG A 20 -4.38 2.85 -0.58
C ARG A 20 -4.11 2.18 0.74
N ILE A 21 -2.84 1.89 1.07
CA ILE A 21 -2.46 1.35 2.38
C ILE A 21 -2.98 2.27 3.49
N LEU A 22 -2.75 3.59 3.38
CA LEU A 22 -3.23 4.57 4.36
C LEU A 22 -4.76 4.63 4.48
N SER A 23 -5.49 4.36 3.39
CA SER A 23 -6.96 4.27 3.43
C SER A 23 -7.48 3.00 4.12
N ILE A 24 -6.66 1.95 4.20
CA ILE A 24 -6.99 0.70 4.89
C ILE A 24 -6.66 0.82 6.39
N LEU A 25 -5.58 1.53 6.74
CA LEU A 25 -5.11 1.76 8.11
C LEU A 25 -5.98 2.76 8.90
N ASN A 26 -7.30 2.56 8.91
CA ASN A 26 -8.23 3.29 9.80
C ASN A 26 -8.19 2.76 11.24
N SER A 27 -7.64 1.57 11.44
CA SER A 27 -7.33 0.93 12.72
C SER A 27 -5.93 0.30 12.63
N PRO A 28 -5.30 -0.07 13.75
CA PRO A 28 -4.07 -0.85 13.73
C PRO A 28 -4.26 -2.18 12.99
N HIS A 29 -3.32 -2.53 12.12
CA HIS A 29 -3.30 -3.80 11.38
C HIS A 29 -1.93 -4.43 11.45
N THR A 30 -1.86 -5.76 11.48
CA THR A 30 -0.63 -6.45 11.11
C THR A 30 -0.36 -6.26 9.61
N VAL A 31 0.91 -6.37 9.19
CA VAL A 31 1.29 -6.32 7.77
C VAL A 31 0.49 -7.34 6.93
N SER A 32 0.31 -8.55 7.48
CA SER A 32 -0.48 -9.62 6.85
C SER A 32 -1.97 -9.28 6.73
N SER A 33 -2.56 -8.64 7.75
CA SER A 33 -3.97 -8.21 7.73
C SER A 33 -4.19 -7.08 6.72
N ALA A 34 -3.31 -6.08 6.71
CA ALA A 34 -3.35 -4.99 5.74
C ALA A 34 -3.19 -5.48 4.30
N TRP A 35 -2.31 -6.45 4.05
CA TRP A 35 -2.15 -7.08 2.73
C TRP A 35 -3.44 -7.77 2.26
N LYS A 36 -4.10 -8.55 3.12
CA LYS A 36 -5.38 -9.19 2.80
C LYS A 36 -6.45 -8.16 2.43
N SER A 37 -6.57 -7.10 3.23
CA SER A 37 -7.49 -5.99 2.95
C SER A 37 -7.15 -5.29 1.63
N TYR A 38 -5.86 -5.09 1.34
CA TYR A 38 -5.40 -4.47 0.11
C TYR A 38 -5.79 -5.27 -1.13
N ILE A 39 -5.58 -6.59 -1.10
CA ILE A 39 -5.99 -7.49 -2.18
C ILE A 39 -7.51 -7.46 -2.39
N GLN A 40 -8.30 -7.52 -1.32
CA GLN A 40 -9.76 -7.46 -1.42
C GLN A 40 -10.25 -6.15 -2.08
N VAL A 41 -9.64 -5.00 -1.74
CA VAL A 41 -9.97 -3.72 -2.39
C VAL A 41 -9.56 -3.74 -3.86
N GLN A 42 -8.37 -4.26 -4.17
CA GLN A 42 -7.88 -4.34 -5.55
C GLN A 42 -8.75 -5.26 -6.43
N GLU A 43 -9.16 -6.42 -5.92
CA GLU A 43 -10.05 -7.34 -6.65
C GLU A 43 -11.37 -6.68 -7.02
N ARG A 44 -11.97 -5.91 -6.11
CA ARG A 44 -13.22 -5.17 -6.37
C ARG A 44 -13.07 -4.12 -7.47
N GLU A 45 -11.95 -3.43 -7.52
CA GLU A 45 -11.74 -2.35 -8.48
C GLU A 45 -11.24 -2.81 -9.86
N THR A 46 -10.62 -3.98 -9.93
CA THR A 46 -9.94 -4.48 -11.15
C THR A 46 -10.66 -5.65 -11.81
N ASN A 47 -11.90 -5.93 -11.41
CA ASN A 47 -12.66 -7.11 -11.82
C ASN A 47 -11.89 -8.42 -11.57
N GLY A 48 -11.29 -8.54 -10.38
CA GLY A 48 -10.58 -9.75 -9.93
C GLY A 48 -9.13 -9.88 -10.43
N LYS A 49 -8.53 -8.84 -11.01
CA LYS A 49 -7.14 -8.89 -11.48
C LYS A 49 -6.18 -8.30 -10.46
N ILE A 50 -5.50 -9.14 -9.69
CA ILE A 50 -4.42 -8.70 -8.82
C ILE A 50 -3.23 -8.24 -9.69
N ARG A 51 -2.83 -6.98 -9.54
CA ARG A 51 -1.78 -6.30 -10.34
C ARG A 51 -0.50 -6.01 -9.57
N ILE A 52 -0.52 -6.19 -8.24
CA ILE A 52 0.58 -5.84 -7.33
C ILE A 52 1.07 -7.10 -6.61
N GLN A 53 2.38 -7.27 -6.56
CA GLN A 53 3.03 -8.33 -5.81
C GLN A 53 3.29 -7.89 -4.37
N PHE A 54 3.42 -8.86 -3.46
CA PHE A 54 3.66 -8.59 -2.04
C PHE A 54 4.93 -7.76 -1.83
N ASP A 55 6.00 -8.00 -2.58
CA ASP A 55 7.26 -7.26 -2.46
C ASP A 55 7.09 -5.75 -2.73
N THR A 56 6.26 -5.38 -3.71
CA THR A 56 5.97 -3.96 -3.99
C THR A 56 5.09 -3.34 -2.89
N PHE A 57 4.22 -4.14 -2.28
CA PHE A 57 3.44 -3.70 -1.12
C PHE A 57 4.36 -3.44 0.08
N ILE A 58 5.29 -4.34 0.39
CA ILE A 58 6.28 -4.15 1.46
C ILE A 58 7.12 -2.91 1.19
N LEU A 59 7.61 -2.70 -0.04
CA LEU A 59 8.35 -1.49 -0.39
C LEU A 59 7.54 -0.21 -0.14
N ALA A 60 6.23 -0.24 -0.36
CA ALA A 60 5.36 0.89 -0.07
C ALA A 60 5.14 1.08 1.44
N VAL A 61 5.03 0.00 2.22
CA VAL A 61 4.98 0.05 3.69
C VAL A 61 6.27 0.65 4.25
N ASP A 62 7.43 0.16 3.81
CA ASP A 62 8.75 0.67 4.23
C ASP A 62 8.88 2.16 3.89
N PHE A 63 8.47 2.56 2.68
CA PHE A 63 8.45 3.96 2.28
C PHE A 63 7.57 4.81 3.21
N LEU A 64 6.35 4.36 3.52
CA LEU A 64 5.44 5.07 4.42
C LEU A 64 6.01 5.22 5.84
N TYR A 65 6.70 4.20 6.34
CA TYR A 65 7.37 4.24 7.63
C TYR A 65 8.53 5.23 7.62
N ILE A 66 9.40 5.18 6.60
CA ILE A 66 10.55 6.08 6.44
C ILE A 66 10.13 7.55 6.41
N ILE A 67 8.99 7.88 5.78
CA ILE A 67 8.49 9.26 5.73
C ILE A 67 7.64 9.66 6.95
N GLY A 68 7.48 8.79 7.94
CA GLY A 68 6.70 9.05 9.14
C GLY A 68 5.18 9.10 8.93
N ALA A 69 4.67 8.45 7.88
CA ALA A 69 3.22 8.39 7.62
C ALA A 69 2.52 7.25 8.38
N ILE A 70 3.29 6.23 8.80
CA ILE A 70 2.82 5.13 9.64
C ILE A 70 3.83 4.87 10.75
N GLU A 71 3.34 4.36 11.87
CA GLU A 71 4.14 3.78 12.95
C GLU A 71 4.00 2.27 12.94
N TYR A 72 4.96 1.59 13.56
CA TYR A 72 4.96 0.13 13.72
C TYR A 72 5.49 -0.26 15.09
N GLU A 73 4.67 -0.97 15.87
CA GLU A 73 4.99 -1.49 17.20
C GLU A 73 4.18 -2.76 17.47
N ASP A 74 4.76 -3.74 18.17
CA ASP A 74 4.07 -4.98 18.57
C ASP A 74 3.35 -5.71 17.41
N ASP A 75 4.01 -5.78 16.25
CA ASP A 75 3.49 -6.34 14.99
C ASP A 75 2.27 -5.63 14.38
N LEU A 76 1.92 -4.47 14.92
CA LEU A 76 0.85 -3.62 14.41
C LEU A 76 1.42 -2.37 13.78
N MET A 77 0.91 -2.02 12.60
CA MET A 77 1.10 -0.72 11.99
C MET A 77 -0.19 0.08 11.99
N TRP A 78 -0.07 1.39 12.20
CA TRP A 78 -1.18 2.33 12.13
C TRP A 78 -0.74 3.65 11.51
N ARG A 79 -1.71 4.40 10.98
CA ARG A 79 -1.46 5.71 10.39
C ARG A 79 -1.16 6.75 11.48
N VAL A 80 -0.13 7.55 11.27
CA VAL A 80 0.15 8.73 12.09
C VAL A 80 -0.95 9.76 11.85
N LYS A 81 -1.62 10.20 12.93
CA LYS A 81 -2.49 11.36 12.87
C LYS A 81 -1.61 12.60 13.04
N ASN A 82 -1.54 13.41 11.99
CA ASN A 82 -0.99 14.75 12.12
C ASN A 82 -2.08 15.60 12.78
N ASP A 83 -1.88 15.93 14.05
CA ASP A 83 -2.62 16.98 14.76
C ASP A 83 -2.19 18.38 14.26
#